data_AF-A0A358VRC5-F1
#
_entry.id   AF-A0A358VRC5-F1
#
_cell.length_a   1.000
_cell.length_b   1.000
_cell.length_c   1.000
_cell.angle_alpha   90.00
_cell.angle_beta   90.00
_cell.angle_gamma   90.00
#
_symmetry.space_group_name_H-M   'P 1'
#
loop_
_entity.id
_entity.type
_entity.pdbx_description
1 polymer ?
#
loop_
_entity_poly.entity_id
_entity_poly.type
_entity_poly.pdbx_seq_one_letter_code
_entity_poly.pdbx_strand_id
1 'polypeptide(L)'
;MKFSNKKTINREEGVALILTVIIISAVMLIASMIANIVITQMQLVEDIGSSVSAIYAADSGVECQLYNIRQGRSVDCNSTDIPGGNIMMFNGASVKTSADGASPNYTVKSLGSFRSVKRQFQVDIVGGL
;
A
#
# COMPACT_ATOMS: atom_id res chain seq x y z
N MET A 1 7.07 -31.72 77.40
CA MET A 1 5.87 -31.08 76.82
C MET A 1 6.34 -30.07 75.78
N LYS A 2 6.02 -30.25 74.49
CA LYS A 2 6.42 -29.35 73.39
C LYS A 2 5.17 -28.65 72.85
N PHE A 3 5.14 -27.32 72.95
CA PHE A 3 4.07 -26.51 72.38
C PHE A 3 4.36 -26.25 70.90
N SER A 4 3.48 -26.71 70.02
CA SER A 4 3.55 -26.49 68.58
C SER A 4 2.89 -25.15 68.23
N ASN A 5 3.67 -24.25 67.63
CA ASN A 5 3.23 -22.90 67.25
C ASN A 5 2.69 -22.93 65.81
N LYS A 6 1.40 -22.70 65.63
CA LYS A 6 0.71 -22.79 64.33
C LYS A 6 0.77 -21.43 63.62
N LYS A 7 1.58 -21.32 62.56
CA LYS A 7 1.66 -20.14 61.69
C LYS A 7 0.32 -19.96 60.95
N THR A 8 -0.39 -18.86 61.19
CA THR A 8 -1.59 -18.46 60.46
C THR A 8 -1.20 -17.79 59.15
N ILE A 9 -1.59 -18.38 58.01
CA ILE A 9 -1.40 -17.78 56.68
C ILE A 9 -2.48 -16.70 56.49
N ASN A 10 -2.06 -15.45 56.33
CA ASN A 10 -2.96 -14.32 56.10
C ASN A 10 -3.57 -14.42 54.69
N ARG A 11 -4.90 -14.62 54.61
CA ARG A 11 -5.63 -14.82 53.35
C ARG A 11 -5.71 -13.57 52.46
N GLU A 12 -5.35 -12.40 52.96
CA GLU A 12 -5.46 -11.12 52.25
C GLU A 12 -4.33 -10.90 51.22
N GLU A 13 -3.17 -11.53 51.40
CA GLU A 13 -2.00 -11.35 50.52
C GLU A 13 -2.20 -11.95 49.11
N GLY A 14 -2.99 -13.01 48.98
CA GLY A 14 -3.27 -13.64 47.68
C GLY A 14 -4.20 -12.81 46.78
N VAL A 15 -5.07 -12.01 47.38
CA VAL A 15 -6.05 -11.17 46.66
C VAL A 15 -5.34 -10.00 45.96
N ALA A 16 -4.35 -9.40 46.62
CA ALA A 16 -3.53 -8.34 46.04
C ALA A 16 -2.77 -8.84 44.80
N LEU A 17 -2.20 -10.04 44.84
CA LEU A 17 -1.51 -10.65 43.70
C LEU A 17 -2.45 -10.85 42.50
N ILE A 18 -3.64 -11.42 42.72
CA ILE A 18 -4.61 -11.63 41.64
C ILE A 18 -5.05 -10.30 41.03
N LEU A 19 -5.31 -9.28 41.86
CA LEU A 19 -5.68 -7.95 41.39
C LEU A 19 -4.58 -7.34 40.49
N THR A 20 -3.32 -7.45 40.89
CA THR A 20 -2.20 -6.94 40.07
C THR A 20 -2.10 -7.66 38.73
N VAL A 21 -2.29 -8.98 38.68
CA VAL A 21 -2.27 -9.76 37.43
C VAL A 21 -3.41 -9.35 36.49
N ILE A 22 -4.61 -9.10 37.04
CA ILE A 22 -5.75 -8.62 36.23
C ILE A 22 -5.45 -7.23 35.66
N ILE A 23 -4.89 -6.32 36.47
CA ILE A 23 -4.54 -4.97 36.00
C ILE A 23 -3.44 -5.03 34.93
N ILE A 24 -2.39 -5.82 35.14
CA ILE A 24 -1.28 -5.96 34.18
C ILE A 24 -1.80 -6.58 32.87
N SER A 25 -2.66 -7.60 32.93
CA SER A 25 -3.22 -8.22 31.72
C SER A 25 -4.13 -7.25 30.95
N ALA A 26 -4.94 -6.44 31.63
CA ALA A 26 -5.74 -5.40 31.01
C ALA A 26 -4.87 -4.34 30.30
N VAL A 27 -3.80 -3.87 30.96
CA VAL A 27 -2.86 -2.91 30.36
C VAL A 27 -2.12 -3.52 29.16
N MET A 28 -1.71 -4.78 29.25
CA MET A 28 -1.03 -5.50 28.17
C MET A 28 -1.92 -5.63 26.92
N LEU A 29 -3.22 -5.91 27.12
CA LEU A 29 -4.19 -5.97 26.02
C LEU A 29 -4.32 -4.62 25.31
N ILE A 30 -4.43 -3.52 26.07
CA ILE A 30 -4.53 -2.17 25.50
C ILE A 30 -3.26 -1.83 24.72
N ALA A 31 -2.08 -2.12 25.28
CA ALA A 31 -0.80 -1.88 24.61
C ALA A 31 -0.68 -2.66 23.29
N SER A 32 -1.13 -3.92 23.27
CA SER A 32 -1.11 -4.75 22.06
C SER A 32 -2.05 -4.23 20.96
N MET A 33 -3.23 -3.74 21.33
CA MET A 33 -4.14 -3.10 20.36
C MET A 33 -3.50 -1.87 19.70
N ILE A 34 -2.88 -1.00 20.51
CA ILE A 34 -2.21 0.20 20.00
C ILE A 34 -1.04 -0.19 19.09
N ALA A 35 -0.24 -1.19 19.47
CA ALA A 35 0.88 -1.66 18.65
C ALA A 35 0.42 -2.13 17.25
N ASN A 36 -0.68 -2.88 17.18
CA ASN A 36 -1.24 -3.32 15.89
C ASN A 36 -1.72 -2.15 15.02
N ILE A 37 -2.33 -1.13 15.63
CA ILE A 37 -2.74 0.08 14.92
C ILE A 37 -1.52 0.81 14.34
N VAL A 38 -0.45 0.95 15.13
CA VAL A 38 0.79 1.60 14.65
C VAL A 38 1.41 0.84 13.47
N ILE A 39 1.51 -0.49 13.57
CA ILE A 39 2.11 -1.31 12.50
C ILE A 39 1.32 -1.15 11.19
N THR A 40 -0.02 -1.20 11.26
CA THR A 40 -0.86 -1.01 10.08
C THR A 40 -0.77 0.40 9.50
N GLN A 41 -0.68 1.43 10.34
CA GLN A 41 -0.46 2.80 9.89
C GLN A 41 0.89 2.99 9.18
N MET A 42 1.97 2.34 9.66
CA MET A 42 3.28 2.41 9.01
C MET A 42 3.26 1.82 7.59
N GLN A 43 2.55 0.70 7.39
CA GLN A 43 2.37 0.10 6.07
C GLN A 43 1.62 1.04 5.12
N LEU A 44 0.55 1.69 5.60
CA LEU A 44 -0.20 2.66 4.80
C LEU A 44 0.65 3.86 4.37
N VAL A 45 1.54 4.36 5.24
CA VAL A 45 2.44 5.47 4.90
C VAL A 45 3.42 5.08 3.79
N GLU A 46 3.97 3.87 3.84
CA GLU A 46 4.85 3.36 2.77
C GLU A 46 4.11 3.24 1.43
N ASP A 47 2.86 2.77 1.46
CA ASP A 47 2.02 2.64 0.28
C ASP A 47 1.63 4.00 -0.31
N ILE A 48 1.45 5.03 0.51
CA ILE A 48 1.18 6.40 0.04
C ILE A 48 2.39 6.95 -0.72
N GLY A 49 3.60 6.82 -0.16
CA GLY A 49 4.82 7.23 -0.85
C GLY A 49 5.01 6.49 -2.17
N SER A 50 4.75 5.18 -2.17
CA SER A 50 4.83 4.33 -3.37
C SER A 50 3.74 4.64 -4.39
N SER A 51 2.57 5.13 -3.93
CA SER A 51 1.45 5.49 -4.79
C SER A 51 1.77 6.67 -5.71
N VAL A 52 2.58 7.63 -5.27
CA VAL A 52 2.95 8.79 -6.10
C VAL A 52 3.73 8.34 -7.33
N SER A 53 4.72 7.46 -7.13
CA SER A 53 5.50 6.87 -8.23
C SER A 53 4.62 6.04 -9.18
N ALA A 54 3.68 5.26 -8.64
CA ALA A 54 2.74 4.48 -9.46
C ALA A 54 1.77 5.39 -10.25
N ILE A 55 1.29 6.49 -9.66
CA ILE A 55 0.45 7.49 -10.34
C ILE A 55 1.23 8.14 -11.48
N TYR A 56 2.45 8.61 -11.21
CA TYR A 56 3.29 9.26 -12.21
C TYR A 56 3.60 8.33 -13.40
N ALA A 57 3.87 7.05 -13.10
CA ALA A 57 4.05 6.03 -14.11
C ALA A 57 2.77 5.83 -14.95
N ALA A 58 1.61 5.72 -14.30
CA ALA A 58 0.33 5.58 -15.00
C ALA A 58 0.04 6.78 -15.92
N ASP A 59 0.26 8.00 -15.42
CA ASP A 59 0.01 9.24 -16.17
C ASP A 59 0.92 9.36 -17.40
N SER A 60 2.21 9.07 -17.23
CA SER A 60 3.17 9.02 -18.35
C SER A 60 2.75 8.06 -19.46
N GLY A 61 2.15 6.92 -19.10
CA GLY A 61 1.62 5.96 -20.06
C GLY A 61 0.39 6.47 -20.81
N VAL A 62 -0.51 7.20 -20.15
CA VAL A 62 -1.67 7.84 -20.80
C VAL A 62 -1.19 8.87 -21.82
N GLU A 63 -0.28 9.76 -21.42
CA GLU A 63 0.25 10.81 -22.29
C GLU A 63 0.94 10.24 -23.53
N CYS A 64 1.71 9.15 -23.37
CA CYS A 64 2.34 8.47 -24.51
C CYS A 64 1.31 7.91 -25.49
N GLN A 65 0.26 7.25 -25.01
CA GLN A 65 -0.79 6.72 -25.88
C GLN A 65 -1.61 7.82 -26.54
N LEU A 66 -1.88 8.90 -25.82
CA LEU A 66 -2.56 10.07 -26.37
C LEU A 66 -1.73 10.73 -27.48
N TYR A 67 -0.41 10.81 -27.28
CA TYR A 67 0.53 11.30 -28.28
C TYR A 67 0.53 10.43 -29.55
N ASN A 68 0.51 9.10 -29.39
CA ASN A 68 0.40 8.16 -30.50
C ASN A 68 -0.87 8.38 -31.32
N ILE A 69 -2.02 8.50 -30.65
CA ILE A 69 -3.32 8.74 -31.28
C ILE A 69 -3.30 10.07 -32.04
N ARG A 70 -2.78 11.15 -31.43
CA ARG A 70 -2.73 12.48 -32.04
C ARG A 70 -1.81 12.56 -33.26
N GLN A 71 -0.66 11.91 -33.21
CA GLN A 71 0.32 11.97 -34.31
C GLN A 71 0.19 10.83 -35.33
N GLY A 72 -0.74 9.89 -35.12
CA GLY A 72 -0.84 8.67 -35.93
C GLY A 72 0.43 7.81 -35.84
N ARG A 73 1.12 7.84 -34.70
CA ARG A 73 2.33 7.03 -34.45
C ARG A 73 1.98 5.79 -33.64
N SER A 74 2.81 4.77 -33.75
CA SER A 74 2.72 3.52 -32.96
C SER A 74 4.01 3.33 -32.17
N VAL A 75 4.20 4.16 -31.16
CA VAL A 75 5.31 4.05 -30.21
C VAL A 75 4.92 3.08 -29.10
N ASP A 76 5.79 2.16 -28.72
CA ASP A 76 5.52 1.28 -27.57
C ASP A 76 5.55 2.10 -26.27
N CYS A 77 4.38 2.35 -25.70
CA CYS A 77 4.20 3.12 -24.45
C CYS A 77 4.28 2.26 -23.19
N ASN A 78 4.71 1.00 -23.31
CA ASN A 78 5.04 0.20 -22.13
C ASN A 78 6.46 0.52 -21.69
N SER A 79 6.68 0.57 -20.38
CA SER A 79 8.04 0.60 -19.88
C SER A 79 8.66 -0.79 -20.05
N THR A 80 9.81 -0.86 -20.70
CA THR A 80 10.65 -2.06 -20.67
C THR A 80 11.84 -1.77 -19.76
N ASP A 81 12.30 -2.77 -18.99
CA ASP A 81 13.50 -2.66 -18.14
C ASP A 81 14.80 -2.57 -18.98
N ILE A 82 14.69 -2.27 -20.28
CA ILE A 82 15.78 -2.25 -21.24
C ILE A 82 16.11 -0.78 -21.55
N PRO A 83 17.40 -0.37 -21.46
CA PRO A 83 17.84 0.92 -21.96
C PRO A 83 17.47 1.06 -23.46
N GLY A 84 16.56 1.98 -23.77
CA GLY A 84 16.06 2.23 -25.14
C GLY A 84 14.55 2.01 -25.35
N GLY A 85 13.80 1.61 -24.32
CA GLY A 85 12.33 1.70 -24.33
C GLY A 85 11.84 3.15 -24.37
N ASN A 86 10.66 3.41 -24.96
CA ASN A 86 10.16 4.78 -25.15
C ASN A 86 9.73 5.45 -23.83
N ILE A 87 9.45 4.66 -22.79
CA ILE A 87 9.27 5.12 -21.41
C ILE A 87 10.28 4.41 -20.51
N MET A 88 11.27 5.15 -20.02
CA MET A 88 12.26 4.65 -19.06
C MET A 88 11.95 5.15 -17.65
N MET A 89 11.85 4.22 -16.69
CA MET A 89 11.54 4.51 -15.29
C MET A 89 12.74 4.10 -14.42
N PHE A 90 13.66 5.02 -14.15
CA PHE A 90 14.91 4.73 -13.41
C PHE A 90 14.70 4.41 -11.93
N ASN A 91 13.53 4.70 -11.38
CA ASN A 91 13.19 4.41 -10.00
C ASN A 91 12.70 2.96 -9.79
N GLY A 92 12.55 2.14 -10.86
CA GLY A 92 11.98 0.79 -10.78
C GLY A 92 10.45 0.77 -10.80
N ALA A 93 9.80 1.87 -11.19
CA ALA A 93 8.39 1.85 -11.55
C ALA A 93 8.19 1.21 -12.93
N SER A 94 6.99 0.71 -13.21
CA SER A 94 6.63 0.16 -14.51
C SER A 94 5.27 0.67 -14.97
N VAL A 95 5.10 0.70 -16.29
CA VAL A 95 3.93 1.19 -17.01
C VAL A 95 3.46 0.11 -17.96
N LYS A 96 2.16 -0.19 -17.92
CA LYS A 96 1.49 -1.03 -18.91
C LYS A 96 0.30 -0.27 -19.49
N THR A 97 0.29 -0.09 -20.79
CA THR A 97 -0.75 0.66 -21.49
C THR A 97 -1.48 -0.21 -22.51
N SER A 98 -2.75 0.11 -22.74
CA SER A 98 -3.54 -0.43 -23.84
C SER A 98 -4.40 0.69 -24.42
N ALA A 99 -4.40 0.84 -25.74
CA ALA A 99 -5.34 1.69 -26.44
C ALA A 99 -6.28 0.78 -27.26
N ASP A 100 -7.58 0.98 -27.12
CA ASP A 100 -8.62 0.28 -27.88
C ASP A 100 -9.53 1.31 -28.57
N GLY A 101 -10.20 0.89 -29.64
CA GLY A 101 -11.07 1.75 -30.45
C GLY A 101 -10.45 2.20 -31.77
N ALA A 102 -11.23 2.98 -32.51
CA ALA A 102 -10.90 3.47 -33.84
C ALA A 102 -11.39 4.91 -34.00
N SER A 103 -10.67 5.70 -34.80
CA SER A 103 -11.03 7.11 -35.06
C SER A 103 -12.52 7.26 -35.38
N PRO A 104 -13.25 8.16 -34.70
CA PRO A 104 -12.76 9.23 -33.82
C PRO A 104 -12.76 8.89 -32.31
N ASN A 105 -13.02 7.63 -31.93
CA ASN A 105 -13.23 7.23 -30.54
C ASN A 105 -12.15 6.26 -30.05
N TYR A 106 -11.52 6.58 -28.94
CA TYR A 106 -10.44 5.76 -28.36
C TYR A 106 -10.61 5.61 -26.86
N THR A 107 -10.31 4.43 -26.33
CA THR A 107 -10.20 4.16 -24.90
C THR A 107 -8.74 3.84 -24.58
N VAL A 108 -8.10 4.71 -23.82
CA VAL A 108 -6.73 4.54 -23.35
C VAL A 108 -6.77 4.08 -21.90
N LYS A 109 -6.09 2.98 -21.60
CA LYS A 109 -5.86 2.50 -20.23
C LYS A 109 -4.37 2.50 -19.96
N SER A 110 -3.98 2.94 -18.77
CA SER A 110 -2.60 2.92 -18.32
C SER A 110 -2.53 2.48 -16.86
N LEU A 111 -1.75 1.44 -16.61
CA LEU A 111 -1.48 0.87 -15.29
C LEU A 111 -0.03 1.20 -14.91
N GLY A 112 0.14 2.05 -13.91
CA GLY A 112 1.41 2.29 -13.25
C GLY A 112 1.58 1.38 -12.05
N SER A 113 2.77 0.82 -11.88
CA SER A 113 3.12 -0.08 -10.79
C SER A 113 4.45 0.31 -10.18
N PHE A 114 4.51 0.39 -8.86
CA PHE A 114 5.74 0.63 -8.12
C PHE A 114 5.68 -0.12 -6.79
N ARG A 115 6.69 -0.98 -6.52
CA ARG A 115 6.67 -1.93 -5.40
C ARG A 115 5.36 -2.75 -5.39
N SER A 116 4.63 -2.74 -4.27
CA SER A 116 3.34 -3.43 -4.10
C SER A 116 2.13 -2.62 -4.56
N VAL A 117 2.32 -1.36 -4.95
CA VAL A 117 1.23 -0.45 -5.27
C VAL A 117 0.99 -0.38 -6.77
N LYS A 118 -0.28 -0.47 -7.16
CA LYS A 118 -0.75 -0.36 -8.54
C LYS A 118 -1.83 0.72 -8.64
N ARG A 119 -1.72 1.59 -9.64
CA ARG A 119 -2.66 2.68 -9.91
C ARG A 119 -2.97 2.69 -11.39
N GLN A 120 -4.26 2.81 -11.74
CA GLN A 120 -4.70 2.75 -13.13
C GLN A 120 -5.53 3.97 -13.48
N PHE A 121 -5.30 4.50 -14.67
CA PHE A 121 -6.13 5.52 -15.29
C PHE A 121 -6.75 5.00 -16.58
N GLN A 122 -7.96 5.46 -16.86
CA GLN A 122 -8.67 5.24 -18.10
C GLN A 122 -9.15 6.59 -18.63
N VAL A 123 -8.92 6.83 -19.91
CA VAL A 123 -9.39 8.02 -20.62
C VAL A 123 -10.15 7.56 -21.86
N ASP A 124 -11.41 7.96 -21.93
CA ASP A 124 -12.27 7.73 -23.08
C ASP A 124 -12.35 9.02 -23.90
N ILE A 125 -11.83 8.96 -25.11
CA ILE A 125 -11.82 10.05 -26.07
C ILE A 125 -13.01 9.83 -26.98
N VAL A 126 -13.92 10.80 -27.02
CA VAL A 126 -15.13 10.77 -27.85
C VAL A 126 -15.13 12.01 -28.72
N GLY A 127 -15.27 11.83 -30.04
CA GLY A 127 -15.42 12.95 -30.98
C GLY A 127 -14.14 13.50 -31.61
N GLY A 128 -13.05 12.73 -31.61
CA GLY A 128 -11.79 13.13 -32.27
C GLY A 128 -11.00 14.13 -31.44
N LEU A 129 -9.68 14.15 -31.64
CA LEU A 129 -8.75 15.10 -31.01
C LEU A 129 -8.32 16.17 -32.01
#